data_AF-A0A8T4Q235-F1
#
_entry.id   AF-A0A8T4Q235-F1
#
_cell.length_a   1.000
_cell.length_b   1.000
_cell.length_c   1.000
_cell.angle_alpha   90.00
_cell.angle_beta   90.00
_cell.angle_gamma   90.00
#
_symmetry.space_group_name_H-M   'P 1'
#
loop_
_entity.id
_entity.type
_entity.pdbx_description
1 polymer ?
#
loop_
_entity_poly.entity_id
_entity_poly.type
_entity_poly.pdbx_seq_one_letter_code
_entity_poly.pdbx_strand_id
1 'polypeptide(L)'
;MTKKEVIESLVIVLFLTLFFGFNDGRETFVASYWFANLLRIFVIVMITFMVHVFGHKVVASIYGATVTTKNWAIQRYWITQRAHLPIAMNFFGARYKINSLYIGVVIGIIVTLISNGKFWFAGLESQELSIDRFKRLGKGGIAISKWEVAKIAIAGSMANVILIFLLGIFNSSGIFDKFILIGGLFAIYSMFPLPGLDGNTVYFESKPLYIFGFCFIVLSFFLLQFLTAGATLFMTLLLTFVIGTTWFYFRMFK
;
A
#
# COMPACT_ATOMS: atom_id res chain seq x y z
N MET A 1 -8.79 -7.98 15.17
CA MET A 1 -7.96 -8.68 14.16
C MET A 1 -8.01 -10.15 14.46
N THR A 2 -8.06 -11.00 13.43
CA THR A 2 -7.96 -12.45 13.64
C THR A 2 -6.50 -12.86 13.85
N LYS A 3 -6.23 -14.00 14.50
CA LYS A 3 -4.85 -14.51 14.66
C LYS A 3 -4.14 -14.67 13.31
N LYS A 4 -4.86 -15.14 12.29
CA LYS A 4 -4.36 -15.31 10.92
C LYS A 4 -3.94 -13.96 10.31
N GLU A 5 -4.79 -12.95 10.42
CA GLU A 5 -4.53 -11.60 9.92
C GLU A 5 -3.30 -10.96 10.57
N VAL A 6 -3.10 -11.18 11.88
CA VAL A 6 -1.90 -10.69 12.59
C VAL A 6 -0.63 -11.34 12.04
N ILE A 7 -0.67 -12.66 11.76
CA ILE A 7 0.48 -13.38 11.18
C ILE A 7 0.76 -12.88 9.76
N GLU A 8 -0.25 -12.74 8.91
CA GLU A 8 -0.09 -12.20 7.54
C GLU A 8 0.47 -10.78 7.58
N SER A 9 -0.06 -9.92 8.46
CA SER A 9 0.46 -8.57 8.70
C SER A 9 1.94 -8.55 9.11
N LEU A 10 2.32 -9.43 10.04
CA LEU A 10 3.71 -9.54 10.51
C LEU A 10 4.64 -9.98 9.37
N VAL A 11 4.19 -10.91 8.52
CA VAL A 11 4.95 -11.36 7.35
C VAL A 11 5.17 -10.22 6.37
N ILE A 12 4.15 -9.40 6.09
CA ILE A 12 4.29 -8.21 5.23
C ILE A 12 5.31 -7.24 5.82
N VAL A 13 5.19 -6.90 7.11
CA VAL A 13 6.11 -5.99 7.80
C VAL A 13 7.55 -6.50 7.73
N LEU A 14 7.78 -7.79 7.95
CA LEU A 14 9.13 -8.38 7.87
C LEU A 14 9.73 -8.28 6.47
N PHE A 15 8.96 -8.58 5.42
CA PHE A 15 9.47 -8.47 4.04
C PHE A 15 9.72 -7.02 3.64
N LEU A 16 8.82 -6.08 3.95
CA LEU A 16 9.04 -4.66 3.71
C LEU A 16 10.28 -4.15 4.46
N THR A 17 10.47 -4.60 5.70
CA THR A 17 11.66 -4.26 6.50
C THR A 17 12.94 -4.74 5.82
N LEU A 18 12.95 -5.97 5.31
CA LEU A 18 14.08 -6.51 4.56
C LEU A 18 14.33 -5.72 3.27
N PHE A 19 13.29 -5.31 2.54
CA PHE A 19 13.44 -4.55 1.31
C PHE A 19 14.05 -3.18 1.59
N PHE A 20 13.43 -2.39 2.47
CA PHE A 20 13.88 -1.04 2.79
C PHE A 20 15.17 -1.00 3.61
N GLY A 21 15.44 -2.04 4.41
CA GLY A 21 16.63 -2.16 5.25
C GLY A 21 17.83 -2.82 4.56
N PHE A 22 17.67 -3.32 3.33
CA PHE A 22 18.70 -4.08 2.62
C PHE A 22 20.00 -3.28 2.46
N ASN A 23 19.88 -2.01 2.06
CA ASN A 23 21.00 -1.11 1.85
C ASN A 23 21.07 -0.07 2.99
N ASP A 24 22.12 -0.15 3.81
CA ASP A 24 22.36 0.77 4.93
C ASP A 24 23.10 2.06 4.49
N GLY A 25 23.39 2.20 3.19
CA GLY A 25 24.03 3.36 2.57
C GLY A 25 25.56 3.35 2.62
N ARG A 26 26.18 2.30 3.16
CA ARG A 26 27.64 2.22 3.31
C ARG A 26 28.28 1.49 2.13
N GLU A 27 29.53 1.84 1.82
CA GLU A 27 30.31 1.19 0.76
C GLU A 27 30.78 -0.22 1.14
N THR A 28 30.97 -0.47 2.44
CA THR A 28 31.40 -1.75 2.99
C THR A 28 30.35 -2.31 3.94
N PHE A 29 30.10 -3.61 3.84
CA PHE A 29 29.17 -4.29 4.71
C PHE A 29 29.75 -4.42 6.12
N VAL A 30 29.08 -3.82 7.10
CA VAL A 30 29.41 -3.97 8.52
C VAL A 30 28.16 -4.46 9.25
N ALA A 31 28.17 -5.73 9.66
CA ALA A 31 27.00 -6.45 10.15
C ALA A 31 26.27 -5.74 11.30
N SER A 32 26.99 -5.11 12.24
CA SER A 32 26.40 -4.40 13.37
C SER A 32 25.57 -3.18 12.96
N TYR A 33 26.08 -2.39 12.01
CA TYR A 33 25.36 -1.22 11.50
C TYR A 33 24.19 -1.60 10.61
N TRP A 34 24.36 -2.63 9.78
CA TRP A 34 23.28 -3.17 8.97
C TRP A 34 22.13 -3.68 9.86
N PHE A 35 22.42 -4.42 10.93
CA PHE A 35 21.41 -4.90 11.86
C PHE A 35 20.72 -3.75 12.63
N ALA A 36 21.47 -2.75 13.07
CA ALA A 36 20.90 -1.56 13.71
C ALA A 36 19.99 -0.77 12.74
N ASN A 37 20.37 -0.67 11.46
CA ASN A 37 19.52 -0.10 10.41
C ASN A 37 18.24 -0.93 10.24
N LEU A 38 18.36 -2.26 10.16
CA LEU A 38 17.22 -3.15 10.00
C LEU A 38 16.20 -2.99 11.14
N LEU A 39 16.65 -2.90 12.39
CA LEU A 39 15.77 -2.65 13.54
C LEU A 39 15.09 -1.28 13.48
N ARG A 40 15.80 -0.24 13.05
CA ARG A 40 15.21 1.10 12.86
C ARG A 40 14.14 1.08 11.78
N ILE A 41 14.43 0.48 10.62
CA ILE A 41 13.49 0.35 9.51
C ILE A 41 12.29 -0.51 9.92
N PHE A 42 12.49 -1.56 10.72
CA PHE A 42 11.39 -2.40 11.23
C PHE A 42 10.34 -1.57 11.97
N VAL A 43 10.76 -0.70 12.89
CA VAL A 43 9.86 0.16 13.65
C VAL A 43 9.10 1.12 12.73
N ILE A 44 9.80 1.74 11.77
CA ILE A 44 9.19 2.66 10.80
C ILE A 44 8.14 1.95 9.96
N VAL A 45 8.51 0.83 9.32
CA VAL A 45 7.61 0.02 8.48
C VAL A 45 6.41 -0.47 9.27
N MET A 46 6.60 -0.93 10.51
CA MET A 46 5.51 -1.39 11.37
C MET A 46 4.50 -0.28 11.63
N ILE A 47 4.95 0.94 11.99
CA ILE A 47 4.04 2.06 12.24
C ILE A 47 3.34 2.48 10.94
N THR A 48 4.07 2.63 9.83
CA THR A 48 3.49 2.95 8.52
C THR A 48 2.40 1.96 8.12
N PHE A 49 2.70 0.66 8.22
CA PHE A 49 1.75 -0.39 7.87
C PHE A 49 0.52 -0.39 8.81
N MET A 50 0.70 -0.20 10.11
CA MET A 50 -0.41 -0.11 11.07
C MET A 50 -1.33 1.08 10.78
N VAL A 51 -0.77 2.25 10.44
CA VAL A 51 -1.57 3.43 10.07
C VAL A 51 -2.36 3.18 8.78
N HIS A 52 -1.75 2.51 7.81
CA HIS A 52 -2.42 2.10 6.57
C HIS A 52 -3.63 1.19 6.84
N VAL A 53 -3.40 0.07 7.55
CA VAL A 53 -4.47 -0.89 7.90
C VAL A 53 -5.55 -0.22 8.75
N PHE A 54 -5.15 0.67 9.67
CA PHE A 54 -6.09 1.45 10.47
C PHE A 54 -6.98 2.35 9.61
N GLY A 55 -6.41 3.03 8.61
CA GLY A 55 -7.15 3.85 7.65
C GLY A 55 -8.28 3.08 6.95
N HIS A 56 -7.97 1.90 6.41
CA HIS A 56 -8.98 1.02 5.82
C HIS A 56 -10.07 0.64 6.81
N LYS A 57 -9.70 0.23 8.02
CA LYS A 57 -10.65 -0.28 9.02
C LYS A 57 -11.59 0.81 9.55
N VAL A 58 -11.07 2.01 9.77
CA VAL A 58 -11.89 3.16 10.19
C VAL A 58 -12.95 3.45 9.13
N VAL A 59 -12.54 3.60 7.87
CA VAL A 59 -13.47 3.93 6.79
C VAL A 59 -14.43 2.78 6.48
N ALA A 60 -13.97 1.52 6.52
CA ALA A 60 -14.83 0.35 6.37
C ALA A 60 -15.90 0.29 7.46
N SER A 61 -15.54 0.54 8.72
CA SER A 61 -16.48 0.54 9.83
C SER A 61 -17.56 1.62 9.66
N ILE A 62 -17.19 2.81 9.18
CA ILE A 62 -18.15 3.89 8.86
C ILE A 62 -19.18 3.42 7.82
N TYR A 63 -18.78 2.59 6.84
CA TYR A 63 -19.67 2.04 5.81
C TYR A 63 -20.31 0.68 6.17
N GLY A 64 -20.12 0.20 7.40
CA GLY A 64 -20.70 -1.07 7.87
C GLY A 64 -20.07 -2.29 7.19
N ALA A 65 -18.78 -2.19 6.88
CA ALA A 65 -17.99 -3.23 6.28
C ALA A 65 -16.83 -3.63 7.20
N THR A 66 -16.28 -4.81 6.95
CA THR A 66 -15.08 -5.31 7.62
C THR A 66 -14.03 -5.66 6.57
N VAL A 67 -12.82 -5.16 6.79
CA VAL A 67 -11.69 -5.37 5.89
C VAL A 67 -10.73 -6.37 6.55
N THR A 68 -10.34 -7.39 5.79
CA THR A 68 -9.32 -8.36 6.20
C THR A 68 -8.10 -8.17 5.31
N THR A 69 -6.97 -7.89 5.95
CA THR A 69 -5.68 -7.76 5.29
C THR A 69 -5.12 -9.13 4.93
N LYS A 70 -4.65 -9.28 3.69
CA LYS A 70 -4.01 -10.50 3.18
C LYS A 70 -2.73 -10.15 2.42
N ASN A 71 -1.79 -11.09 2.36
CA ASN A 71 -0.63 -10.95 1.49
C ASN A 71 -1.06 -10.95 0.02
N TRP A 72 -0.47 -10.07 -0.79
CA TRP A 72 -0.74 -9.99 -2.21
C TRP A 72 -0.27 -11.26 -2.92
N ALA A 73 -1.25 -12.11 -3.22
CA ALA A 73 -1.05 -13.36 -3.92
C ALA A 73 -1.99 -13.43 -5.12
N ILE A 74 -1.45 -13.79 -6.27
CA ILE A 74 -2.27 -14.02 -7.46
C ILE A 74 -2.70 -15.48 -7.47
N GLN A 75 -4.02 -15.70 -7.40
CA GLN A 75 -4.61 -17.04 -7.45
C GLN A 75 -4.70 -17.59 -8.88
N ARG A 76 -4.62 -16.74 -9.90
CA ARG A 76 -4.77 -17.14 -11.30
C ARG A 76 -3.88 -16.33 -12.22
N TYR A 77 -2.97 -17.00 -12.93
CA TYR A 77 -2.10 -16.36 -13.91
C TYR A 77 -2.83 -16.11 -15.22
N TRP A 78 -2.55 -14.95 -15.83
CA TRP A 78 -2.96 -14.65 -17.22
C TRP A 78 -2.43 -15.69 -18.20
N ILE A 79 -1.24 -16.27 -17.94
CA ILE A 79 -0.46 -16.99 -18.97
C ILE A 79 -1.05 -18.37 -19.22
N THR A 80 -1.80 -18.91 -18.27
CA THR A 80 -2.44 -20.21 -18.38
C THR A 80 -3.81 -20.14 -17.70
N GLN A 81 -4.85 -19.87 -18.50
CA GLN A 81 -6.25 -19.91 -18.03
C GLN A 81 -6.66 -21.28 -17.43
N ARG A 82 -5.85 -22.33 -17.67
CA ARG A 82 -6.03 -23.72 -17.23
C ARG A 82 -5.16 -24.14 -16.03
N ALA A 83 -4.26 -23.30 -15.54
CA ALA A 83 -3.44 -23.65 -14.38
C ALA A 83 -4.27 -23.50 -13.10
N HIS A 84 -4.84 -24.60 -12.62
CA HIS A 84 -5.48 -24.67 -11.31
C HIS A 84 -4.39 -24.79 -10.24
N LEU A 85 -4.15 -23.72 -9.48
CA LEU A 85 -3.53 -23.85 -8.16
C LEU A 85 -4.49 -24.67 -7.28
N PRO A 86 -4.01 -25.63 -6.45
CA PRO A 86 -2.63 -25.75 -5.95
C PRO A 86 -1.68 -26.54 -6.86
N ILE A 87 -0.42 -26.07 -6.96
CA ILE A 87 0.67 -26.84 -7.56
C ILE A 87 1.26 -27.72 -6.46
N ALA A 88 1.19 -29.04 -6.64
CA ALA A 88 1.88 -30.00 -5.77
C ALA A 88 3.28 -30.25 -6.33
N MET A 89 4.32 -29.91 -5.57
CA MET A 89 5.71 -30.21 -5.90
C MET A 89 6.26 -31.25 -4.94
N ASN A 90 6.96 -32.25 -5.46
CA ASN A 90 7.73 -33.21 -4.68
C ASN A 90 9.16 -32.67 -4.56
N PHE A 91 9.55 -32.22 -3.38
CA PHE A 91 10.91 -31.76 -3.12
C PHE A 91 11.51 -32.64 -2.02
N PHE A 92 12.61 -33.35 -2.32
CA PHE A 92 13.22 -34.33 -1.43
C PHE A 92 12.24 -35.38 -0.84
N GLY A 93 11.30 -35.87 -1.65
CA GLY A 93 10.31 -36.87 -1.21
C GLY A 93 9.15 -36.31 -0.37
N ALA A 94 9.21 -35.06 0.06
CA ALA A 94 8.09 -34.38 0.72
C ALA A 94 7.17 -33.70 -0.31
N ARG A 95 5.86 -33.91 -0.16
CA ARG A 95 4.81 -33.28 -0.98
C ARG A 95 4.47 -31.90 -0.42
N TYR A 96 4.90 -30.84 -1.09
CA TYR A 96 4.52 -29.48 -0.75
C TYR A 96 3.38 -29.01 -1.67
N LYS A 97 2.28 -28.53 -1.07
CA LYS A 97 1.16 -27.92 -1.81
C LYS A 97 1.25 -26.41 -1.70
N ILE A 98 1.57 -25.75 -2.82
CA ILE A 98 1.57 -24.29 -2.89
C ILE A 98 0.18 -23.84 -3.36
N ASN A 99 -0.59 -23.26 -2.44
CA ASN A 99 -1.96 -22.80 -2.72
C ASN A 99 -1.99 -21.45 -3.46
N SER A 100 -0.98 -20.61 -3.25
CA SER A 100 -0.92 -19.27 -3.82
C SER A 100 0.53 -18.78 -3.88
N LEU A 101 0.89 -18.05 -4.94
CA LEU A 101 2.21 -17.45 -5.06
C LEU A 101 2.15 -16.00 -4.62
N TYR A 102 2.94 -15.64 -3.61
CA TYR A 102 3.05 -14.28 -3.07
C TYR A 102 3.87 -13.40 -4.01
N ILE A 103 3.25 -12.97 -5.10
CA ILE A 103 3.93 -12.25 -6.18
C ILE A 103 4.56 -10.95 -5.69
N GLY A 104 3.91 -10.24 -4.76
CA GLY A 104 4.51 -9.05 -4.18
C GLY A 104 5.88 -9.32 -3.57
N VAL A 105 5.99 -10.41 -2.80
CA VAL A 105 7.24 -10.80 -2.13
C VAL A 105 8.31 -11.15 -3.17
N VAL A 106 7.94 -11.93 -4.18
CA VAL A 106 8.88 -12.34 -5.25
C VAL A 106 9.36 -11.13 -6.04
N ILE A 107 8.46 -10.24 -6.46
CA ILE A 107 8.82 -9.00 -7.17
C ILE A 107 9.70 -8.12 -6.28
N GLY A 108 9.34 -7.95 -5.01
CA GLY A 108 10.12 -7.16 -4.05
C GLY A 108 11.55 -7.66 -3.90
N ILE A 109 11.74 -8.98 -3.69
CA ILE A 109 13.07 -9.59 -3.60
C ILE A 109 13.86 -9.36 -4.89
N ILE A 110 13.27 -9.63 -6.06
CA ILE A 110 13.95 -9.48 -7.35
C ILE A 110 14.36 -8.01 -7.57
N VAL A 111 13.46 -7.06 -7.35
CA VAL A 111 13.73 -5.62 -7.52
C VAL A 111 14.81 -5.15 -6.55
N THR A 112 14.76 -5.56 -5.29
CA THR A 112 15.76 -5.19 -4.28
C THR A 112 17.14 -5.78 -4.62
N LEU A 113 17.22 -7.05 -5.02
CA LEU A 113 18.51 -7.68 -5.37
C LEU A 113 19.12 -7.08 -6.64
N ILE A 114 18.34 -6.93 -7.73
CA ILE A 114 18.83 -6.38 -9.00
C ILE A 114 19.29 -4.93 -8.83
N SER A 115 18.60 -4.15 -7.99
CA SER A 115 18.94 -2.75 -7.75
C SER A 115 20.02 -2.54 -6.69
N ASN A 116 20.53 -3.61 -6.08
CA ASN A 116 21.39 -3.53 -4.88
C ASN A 116 20.77 -2.65 -3.77
N GLY A 117 19.45 -2.81 -3.56
CA GLY A 117 18.65 -2.09 -2.59
C GLY A 117 18.42 -0.60 -2.90
N LYS A 118 18.65 -0.14 -4.13
CA LYS A 118 18.33 1.25 -4.54
C LYS A 118 16.86 1.45 -4.91
N PHE A 119 16.20 0.39 -5.35
CA PHE A 119 14.78 0.38 -5.68
C PHE A 119 14.03 -0.61 -4.78
N TRP A 120 12.80 -0.26 -4.44
CA TRP A 120 11.94 -1.04 -3.57
C TRP A 120 10.57 -1.20 -4.18
N PHE A 121 9.95 -2.36 -4.00
CA PHE A 121 8.56 -2.57 -4.34
C PHE A 121 7.77 -2.84 -3.06
N ALA A 122 6.87 -1.92 -2.70
CA ALA A 122 6.17 -1.96 -1.43
C ALA A 122 4.72 -2.46 -1.52
N GLY A 123 4.27 -2.85 -2.72
CA GLY A 123 2.92 -3.38 -2.96
C GLY A 123 2.78 -4.83 -2.51
N LEU A 124 2.88 -5.12 -1.22
CA LEU A 124 2.80 -6.49 -0.68
C LEU A 124 1.43 -6.89 -0.16
N GLU A 125 0.53 -5.93 -0.03
CA GLU A 125 -0.74 -6.06 0.66
C GLU A 125 -1.91 -6.16 -0.33
N SER A 126 -2.91 -6.95 0.01
CA SER A 126 -4.22 -6.99 -0.64
C SER A 126 -5.33 -6.99 0.40
N GLN A 127 -6.42 -6.29 0.13
CA GLN A 127 -7.57 -6.25 1.04
C GLN A 127 -8.73 -7.10 0.52
N GLU A 128 -9.35 -7.86 1.42
CA GLU A 128 -10.66 -8.44 1.18
C GLU A 128 -11.74 -7.73 2.00
N LEU A 129 -12.73 -7.22 1.29
CA LEU A 129 -13.89 -6.56 1.88
C LEU A 129 -15.00 -7.57 2.13
N SER A 130 -15.54 -7.57 3.34
CA SER A 130 -16.71 -8.37 3.72
C SER A 130 -17.80 -7.46 4.30
N ILE A 131 -19.04 -7.74 3.94
CA ILE A 131 -20.20 -6.94 4.38
C ILE A 131 -20.67 -7.47 5.73
N ASP A 132 -20.74 -6.58 6.73
CA ASP A 132 -21.38 -6.88 8.01
C ASP A 132 -22.84 -6.45 7.94
N ARG A 133 -23.74 -7.42 7.74
CA ARG A 133 -25.19 -7.17 7.58
C ARG A 133 -25.79 -6.46 8.80
N PHE A 134 -25.29 -6.75 10.01
CA PHE A 134 -25.81 -6.13 11.23
C PHE A 134 -25.43 -4.66 11.31
N LYS A 135 -24.18 -4.31 10.97
CA LYS A 135 -23.72 -2.91 10.93
C LYS A 135 -24.35 -2.07 9.82
N ARG A 136 -25.09 -2.70 8.90
CA ARG A 136 -25.82 -2.03 7.82
C ARG A 136 -27.30 -1.84 8.08
N LEU A 137 -27.84 -2.34 9.20
CA LEU A 137 -29.23 -2.03 9.59
C LEU A 137 -29.39 -0.51 9.73
N GLY A 138 -30.40 0.05 9.07
CA GLY A 138 -30.66 1.50 9.05
C GLY A 138 -29.93 2.30 7.96
N LYS A 139 -29.04 1.68 7.17
CA LYS A 139 -28.47 2.32 5.97
C LYS A 139 -29.35 2.07 4.75
N GLY A 140 -29.32 2.98 3.77
CA GLY A 140 -30.18 2.96 2.57
C GLY A 140 -30.02 1.75 1.63
N GLY A 141 -29.26 0.71 2.00
CA GLY A 141 -29.13 -0.52 1.24
C GLY A 141 -28.26 -1.57 1.95
N ILE A 142 -28.51 -2.86 1.67
CA ILE A 142 -27.73 -3.98 2.23
C ILE A 142 -26.36 -4.12 1.54
N ALA A 143 -26.28 -3.76 0.25
CA ALA A 143 -25.05 -3.84 -0.53
C ALA A 143 -24.19 -2.58 -0.40
N ILE A 144 -22.87 -2.75 -0.31
CA ILE A 144 -21.91 -1.63 -0.34
C ILE A 144 -21.90 -1.06 -1.76
N SER A 145 -22.10 0.25 -1.89
CA SER A 145 -22.04 0.90 -3.20
C SER A 145 -20.60 0.93 -3.72
N LYS A 146 -20.43 0.93 -5.04
CA LYS A 146 -19.13 1.03 -5.71
C LYS A 146 -18.28 2.19 -5.20
N TRP A 147 -18.92 3.34 -4.99
CA TRP A 147 -18.29 4.53 -4.45
C TRP A 147 -17.81 4.35 -2.99
N GLU A 148 -18.57 3.66 -2.15
CA GLU A 148 -18.15 3.29 -0.80
C GLU A 148 -16.93 2.35 -0.84
N VAL A 149 -16.93 1.35 -1.74
CA VAL A 149 -15.78 0.45 -1.93
C VAL A 149 -14.52 1.23 -2.33
N ALA A 150 -14.63 2.16 -3.28
CA ALA A 150 -13.51 3.00 -3.72
C ALA A 150 -12.96 3.86 -2.57
N LYS A 151 -13.83 4.43 -1.74
CA LYS A 151 -13.41 5.20 -0.54
C LYS A 151 -12.71 4.34 0.51
N ILE A 152 -13.18 3.12 0.74
CA ILE A 152 -12.54 2.19 1.67
C ILE A 152 -11.15 1.80 1.14
N ALA A 153 -11.02 1.54 -0.16
CA ALA A 153 -9.74 1.16 -0.78
C ALA A 153 -8.71 2.30 -0.75
N ILE A 154 -9.10 3.56 -0.99
CA ILE A 154 -8.11 4.67 -0.92
C ILE A 154 -7.72 5.05 0.51
N ALA A 155 -8.52 4.68 1.52
CA ALA A 155 -8.37 5.15 2.89
C ALA A 155 -7.01 4.82 3.52
N GLY A 156 -6.46 3.62 3.31
CA GLY A 156 -5.15 3.25 3.85
C GLY A 156 -4.03 4.10 3.27
N SER A 157 -4.02 4.26 1.95
CA SER A 157 -3.02 5.09 1.26
C SER A 157 -3.09 6.55 1.70
N MET A 158 -4.31 7.07 1.87
CA MET A 158 -4.53 8.44 2.35
C MET A 158 -4.13 8.63 3.82
N ALA A 159 -4.32 7.62 4.68
CA ALA A 159 -3.86 7.65 6.06
C ALA A 159 -2.33 7.78 6.15
N ASN A 160 -1.60 7.11 5.27
CA ASN A 160 -0.15 7.28 5.17
C ASN A 160 0.25 8.66 4.66
N VAL A 161 -0.50 9.24 3.72
CA VAL A 161 -0.25 10.63 3.30
C VAL A 161 -0.43 11.60 4.47
N ILE A 162 -1.50 11.44 5.26
CA ILE A 162 -1.71 12.25 6.47
C ILE A 162 -0.54 12.08 7.43
N LEU A 163 -0.07 10.84 7.65
CA LEU A 163 1.06 10.55 8.52
C LEU A 163 2.35 11.24 8.05
N ILE A 164 2.70 11.17 6.77
CA ILE A 164 3.92 11.84 6.26
C ILE A 164 3.81 13.36 6.33
N PHE A 165 2.61 13.94 6.18
CA PHE A 165 2.41 15.38 6.41
C PHE A 165 2.65 15.76 7.87
N LEU A 166 2.07 15.00 8.82
CA LEU A 166 2.30 15.22 10.25
C LEU A 166 3.78 15.14 10.59
N LEU A 167 4.48 14.11 10.11
CA LEU A 167 5.92 13.96 10.33
C LEU A 167 6.72 15.07 9.63
N GLY A 168 6.29 15.50 8.44
CA GLY A 168 6.90 16.61 7.71
C GLY A 168 6.86 17.94 8.46
N ILE A 169 5.83 18.18 9.29
CA ILE A 169 5.77 19.37 10.16
C ILE A 169 6.89 19.33 11.21
N PHE A 170 7.22 18.14 11.72
CA PHE A 170 8.23 17.95 12.77
C PHE A 170 9.63 17.61 12.23
N ASN A 171 9.83 17.55 10.91
CA ASN A 171 11.06 17.10 10.28
C ASN A 171 12.11 18.22 10.12
N SER A 172 12.47 18.90 11.22
CA SER A 172 13.45 20.00 11.18
C SER A 172 14.90 19.55 10.98
N SER A 173 15.23 18.31 11.36
CA SER A 173 16.59 17.76 11.37
C SER A 173 16.78 16.53 10.48
N GLY A 174 15.81 16.22 9.61
CA GLY A 174 15.85 15.03 8.75
C GLY A 174 15.63 13.70 9.47
N ILE A 175 15.32 13.70 10.77
CA ILE A 175 15.06 12.49 11.57
C ILE A 175 13.98 11.61 10.93
N PHE A 176 12.98 12.24 10.29
CA PHE A 176 11.84 11.54 9.70
C PHE A 176 11.97 11.28 8.20
N ASP A 177 13.11 11.58 7.57
CA ASP A 177 13.28 11.43 6.11
C ASP A 177 13.01 9.99 5.64
N LYS A 178 13.53 8.99 6.37
CA LYS A 178 13.28 7.57 6.07
C LYS A 178 11.81 7.19 6.28
N PHE A 179 11.15 7.80 7.26
CA PHE A 179 9.74 7.57 7.54
C PHE A 179 8.87 8.13 6.42
N ILE A 180 9.12 9.38 6.02
CA ILE A 180 8.45 10.05 4.90
C ILE A 180 8.67 9.26 3.60
N LEU A 181 9.90 8.80 3.36
CA LEU A 181 10.24 7.98 2.20
C LEU A 181 9.43 6.68 2.16
N ILE A 182 9.45 5.90 3.25
CA ILE A 182 8.77 4.61 3.32
C ILE A 182 7.25 4.79 3.27
N GLY A 183 6.71 5.75 4.02
CA GLY A 183 5.27 6.05 4.04
C GLY A 183 4.74 6.50 2.69
N GLY A 184 5.48 7.38 2.01
CA GLY A 184 5.14 7.87 0.67
C GLY A 184 5.21 6.78 -0.38
N LEU A 185 6.31 6.00 -0.42
CA LEU A 185 6.44 4.88 -1.35
C LEU A 185 5.37 3.82 -1.12
N PHE A 186 5.07 3.48 0.14
CA PHE A 186 4.00 2.53 0.45
C PHE A 186 2.64 3.00 -0.09
N ALA A 187 2.29 4.28 0.13
CA ALA A 187 1.05 4.86 -0.38
C ALA A 187 0.98 4.94 -1.92
N ILE A 188 2.12 5.15 -2.60
CA ILE A 188 2.18 5.15 -4.07
C ILE A 188 1.98 3.73 -4.62
N TYR A 189 2.71 2.74 -4.08
CA TYR A 189 2.64 1.37 -4.57
C TYR A 189 1.29 0.70 -4.31
N SER A 190 0.62 0.99 -3.17
CA SER A 190 -0.74 0.49 -2.90
C SER A 190 -1.77 1.01 -3.92
N MET A 191 -1.53 2.20 -4.48
CA MET A 191 -2.40 2.81 -5.49
C MET A 191 -2.07 2.43 -6.94
N PHE A 192 -1.12 1.54 -7.18
CA PHE A 192 -0.91 1.03 -8.54
C PHE A 192 -2.12 0.20 -9.01
N PRO A 193 -2.52 0.30 -10.29
CA PRO A 193 -3.69 -0.38 -10.83
C PRO A 193 -3.37 -1.85 -11.16
N LEU A 194 -2.84 -2.59 -10.18
CA LEU A 194 -2.51 -4.00 -10.28
C LEU A 194 -3.57 -4.86 -9.58
N PRO A 195 -3.95 -6.02 -10.14
CA PRO A 195 -5.00 -6.86 -9.56
C PRO A 195 -4.74 -7.22 -8.10
N GLY A 196 -5.69 -6.92 -7.21
CA GLY A 196 -5.59 -7.20 -5.77
C GLY A 196 -4.99 -6.08 -4.92
N LEU A 197 -4.38 -5.05 -5.51
CA LEU A 197 -3.99 -3.82 -4.82
C LEU A 197 -5.17 -2.84 -4.76
N ASP A 198 -5.10 -1.87 -3.83
CA ASP A 198 -6.15 -0.87 -3.65
C ASP A 198 -6.38 -0.03 -4.89
N GLY A 199 -5.31 0.37 -5.57
CA GLY A 199 -5.36 1.18 -6.78
C GLY A 199 -6.25 0.58 -7.86
N ASN A 200 -6.23 -0.73 -8.02
CA ASN A 200 -7.11 -1.45 -8.96
C ASN A 200 -8.58 -1.29 -8.58
N THR A 201 -8.91 -1.49 -7.30
CA THR A 201 -10.28 -1.32 -6.79
C THR A 201 -10.74 0.13 -6.96
N VAL A 202 -9.93 1.12 -6.59
CA VAL A 202 -10.29 2.53 -6.76
C VAL A 202 -10.46 2.88 -8.24
N TYR A 203 -9.57 2.41 -9.12
CA TYR A 203 -9.63 2.69 -10.56
C TYR A 203 -10.91 2.16 -11.22
N PHE A 204 -11.28 0.92 -10.92
CA PHE A 204 -12.46 0.28 -11.53
C PHE A 204 -13.78 0.73 -10.92
N GLU A 205 -13.80 1.02 -9.61
CA GLU A 205 -15.03 1.46 -8.94
C GLU A 205 -15.27 2.97 -9.10
N SER A 206 -14.21 3.79 -9.15
CA SER A 206 -14.35 5.21 -9.45
C SER A 206 -13.09 5.88 -10.00
N LYS A 207 -13.05 6.03 -11.34
CA LYS A 207 -11.98 6.71 -12.07
C LYS A 207 -11.66 8.14 -11.58
N PRO A 208 -12.66 9.02 -11.32
CA PRO A 208 -12.37 10.36 -10.81
C PRO A 208 -11.63 10.34 -9.47
N LEU A 209 -12.06 9.47 -8.54
CA LEU A 209 -11.41 9.34 -7.23
C LEU A 209 -10.00 8.76 -7.36
N TYR A 210 -9.80 7.81 -8.27
CA TYR A 210 -8.48 7.27 -8.55
C TYR A 210 -7.52 8.35 -9.05
N ILE A 211 -7.91 9.14 -10.05
CA ILE A 211 -7.04 10.15 -10.64
C ILE A 211 -6.72 11.24 -9.62
N PHE A 212 -7.74 11.76 -8.95
CA PHE A 212 -7.55 12.76 -7.89
C PHE A 212 -6.66 12.22 -6.77
N GLY A 213 -6.99 11.04 -6.25
CA GLY A 213 -6.28 10.40 -5.15
C GLY A 213 -4.82 10.06 -5.47
N PHE A 214 -4.58 9.42 -6.61
CA PHE A 214 -3.24 9.02 -7.02
C PHE A 214 -2.35 10.22 -7.33
N CYS A 215 -2.85 11.22 -8.06
CA CYS A 215 -2.11 12.46 -8.31
C CYS A 215 -1.80 13.19 -7.00
N PHE A 216 -2.77 13.26 -6.07
CA PHE A 216 -2.54 13.86 -4.76
C PHE A 216 -1.43 13.15 -3.98
N ILE A 217 -1.44 11.81 -3.93
CA ILE A 217 -0.41 11.01 -3.24
C ILE A 217 0.97 11.23 -3.86
N VAL A 218 1.09 11.11 -5.19
CA VAL A 218 2.37 11.25 -5.91
C VAL A 218 2.94 12.67 -5.76
N LEU A 219 2.11 13.70 -5.97
CA LEU A 219 2.52 15.09 -5.82
C LEU A 219 2.90 15.40 -4.38
N SER A 220 2.15 14.89 -3.40
CA SER A 220 2.47 15.08 -1.98
C SER A 220 3.82 14.50 -1.62
N PHE A 221 4.09 13.27 -2.04
CA PHE A 221 5.38 12.64 -1.80
C PHE A 221 6.55 13.42 -2.43
N PHE A 222 6.41 13.89 -3.67
CA PHE A 222 7.48 14.60 -4.36
C PHE A 222 7.71 16.02 -3.81
N LEU A 223 6.64 16.80 -3.62
CA LEU A 223 6.76 18.19 -3.17
C LEU A 223 7.22 18.31 -1.72
N LEU A 224 6.94 17.32 -0.86
CA LEU A 224 7.38 17.30 0.53
C LEU A 224 8.92 17.19 0.68
N GLN A 225 9.65 16.84 -0.39
CA GLN A 225 11.11 16.86 -0.42
C GLN A 225 11.71 18.27 -0.60
N PHE A 226 10.91 19.22 -1.11
CA PHE A 226 11.39 20.56 -1.49
C PHE A 226 10.70 21.68 -0.72
N LEU A 227 9.49 21.45 -0.22
CA LEU A 227 8.64 22.46 0.40
C LEU A 227 8.27 22.04 1.83
N THR A 228 7.96 23.03 2.66
CA THR A 228 7.40 22.77 4.00
C THR A 228 6.08 22.02 3.90
N ALA A 229 5.71 21.25 4.92
CA ALA A 229 4.49 20.44 4.90
C ALA A 229 3.23 21.26 4.58
N GLY A 230 3.11 22.48 5.16
CA GLY A 230 1.99 23.38 4.88
C GLY A 230 1.94 23.87 3.43
N ALA A 231 3.08 24.31 2.89
CA ALA A 231 3.17 24.74 1.48
C ALA A 231 2.91 23.56 0.52
N THR A 232 3.44 22.38 0.83
CA THR A 232 3.19 21.15 0.08
C THR A 232 1.70 20.82 0.04
N LEU A 233 1.01 20.83 1.18
CA LEU A 233 -0.42 20.51 1.24
C LEU A 233 -1.25 21.47 0.37
N PHE A 234 -0.96 22.77 0.45
CA PHE A 234 -1.65 23.77 -0.37
C PHE A 234 -1.39 23.57 -1.87
N MET A 235 -0.13 23.42 -2.27
CA MET A 235 0.26 23.26 -3.67
C MET A 235 -0.26 21.95 -4.28
N THR A 236 -0.23 20.86 -3.51
CA THR A 236 -0.73 19.55 -3.97
C THR A 236 -2.23 19.56 -4.17
N LEU A 237 -3.00 20.19 -3.28
CA LEU A 237 -4.45 20.36 -3.46
C LEU A 237 -4.77 21.19 -4.70
N LEU A 238 -4.07 22.32 -4.90
CA LEU A 238 -4.25 23.18 -6.07
C LEU A 238 -3.95 22.42 -7.37
N LEU A 239 -2.78 21.78 -7.47
CA LEU A 239 -2.37 21.04 -8.66
C LEU A 239 -3.27 19.85 -8.94
N THR A 240 -3.66 19.09 -7.91
CA THR A 240 -4.57 17.94 -8.07
C THR A 240 -5.95 18.41 -8.55
N PHE A 241 -6.44 19.54 -8.04
CA PHE A 241 -7.70 20.14 -8.50
C PHE A 241 -7.63 20.54 -9.99
N VAL A 242 -6.54 21.20 -10.41
CA VAL A 242 -6.31 21.55 -11.83
C VAL A 242 -6.23 20.30 -12.71
N ILE A 243 -5.50 19.26 -12.30
CA ILE A 243 -5.41 18.00 -13.05
C ILE A 243 -6.78 17.32 -13.14
N GLY A 244 -7.51 17.23 -12.02
CA GLY A 244 -8.82 16.58 -11.96
C GLY A 244 -9.87 17.28 -12.82
N THR A 245 -9.92 18.62 -12.77
CA THR A 245 -10.84 19.42 -13.60
C THR A 245 -10.49 19.33 -15.08
N THR A 246 -9.20 19.38 -15.43
CA THR A 246 -8.72 19.23 -16.80
C THR A 246 -9.09 17.85 -17.36
N TRP A 247 -8.86 16.78 -16.59
CA TRP A 247 -9.25 15.43 -16.98
C TRP A 247 -10.76 15.30 -17.16
N PHE A 248 -11.55 15.86 -16.25
CA PHE A 248 -13.02 15.84 -16.33
C PHE A 248 -13.52 16.58 -17.58
N TYR A 249 -12.96 17.75 -17.87
CA TYR A 249 -13.26 18.51 -19.09
C TYR A 249 -12.99 17.67 -20.34
N PHE A 250 -11.80 17.07 -20.45
CA PHE A 250 -11.48 16.21 -21.60
C PHE A 250 -12.41 15.01 -21.74
N ARG A 251 -12.90 14.44 -20.64
CA ARG A 251 -13.80 13.28 -20.67
C ARG A 251 -15.25 13.62 -21.02
N MET A 252 -15.69 14.85 -20.77
CA MET A 252 -17.06 15.30 -21.06
C MET A 252 -17.22 15.82 -22.49
N PHE A 253 -16.18 16.46 -23.05
CA PHE A 253 -16.25 17.13 -24.35
C PHE A 253 -15.58 16.36 -25.50
N LYS A 254 -14.91 15.24 -25.23
CA LYS A 254 -14.38 14.31 -26.24
C LYS A 254 -14.88 12.90 -25.98
#